data_AF-A0A0F4IV14-F1
#
_entry.id   AF-A0A0F4IV14-F1
#
_cell.length_a   1.000
_cell.length_b   1.000
_cell.length_c   1.000
_cell.angle_alpha   90.00
_cell.angle_beta   90.00
_cell.angle_gamma   90.00
#
_symmetry.space_group_name_H-M   'P 1'
#
loop_
_entity.id
_entity.type
_entity.pdbx_description
1 polymer ?
#
loop_
_entity_poly.entity_id
_entity_poly.type
_entity_poly.pdbx_seq_one_letter_code
_entity_poly.pdbx_strand_id
1 'polypeptide(L)'
;PLRRIAGARRPAPSHLYEFRWPSGVPGLGACHALELGFVFDTLGLPESSWLAGPDAPQALADEMHGAWVRYATTGDPGWAPWDGNGPPKFFDGPEPEAVRAEAVTPLVLP
;
A
#
# COMPACT_ATOMS: atom_id res chain seq x y z
N PRO A 1 4.96 -15.90 4.07
CA PRO A 1 3.79 -16.70 4.49
C PRO A 1 2.52 -16.46 3.67
N LEU A 2 2.08 -15.20 3.53
CA LEU A 2 0.82 -14.86 2.85
C LEU A 2 0.77 -15.25 1.37
N ARG A 3 1.85 -15.05 0.60
CA ARG A 3 1.94 -15.49 -0.81
C ARG A 3 1.63 -16.99 -1.01
N ARG A 4 2.13 -17.85 -0.12
CA ARG A 4 1.85 -19.29 -0.14
C ARG A 4 0.39 -19.61 0.20
N ILE A 5 -0.18 -18.89 1.16
CA ILE A 5 -1.57 -19.10 1.59
C ILE A 5 -2.54 -18.64 0.49
N ALA A 6 -2.32 -17.46 -0.07
CA ALA A 6 -3.13 -16.91 -1.16
C ALA A 6 -3.06 -17.78 -2.43
N GLY A 7 -1.89 -18.38 -2.72
CA GLY A 7 -1.70 -19.26 -3.88
C GLY A 7 -2.13 -20.71 -3.66
N ALA A 8 -2.66 -21.07 -2.49
CA ALA A 8 -3.14 -22.42 -2.23
C ALA A 8 -4.40 -22.69 -3.08
N ARG A 9 -4.54 -23.92 -3.58
CA ARG A 9 -5.75 -24.34 -4.33
C ARG A 9 -6.97 -24.25 -3.41
N ARG A 10 -7.97 -23.46 -3.82
CA ARG A 10 -9.21 -23.21 -3.08
C ARG A 10 -10.38 -23.14 -4.08
N PRO A 11 -11.62 -23.47 -3.68
CA PRO A 11 -12.79 -23.29 -4.55
C PRO A 11 -13.07 -21.83 -4.93
N ALA A 12 -12.75 -20.90 -4.03
CA ALA A 12 -12.87 -19.45 -4.26
C ALA A 12 -11.50 -18.83 -4.53
N PRO A 13 -11.40 -17.84 -5.44
CA PRO A 13 -10.16 -17.11 -5.69
C PRO A 13 -9.72 -16.30 -4.47
N SER A 14 -8.43 -16.02 -4.39
CA SER A 14 -7.86 -15.04 -3.43
C SER A 14 -7.22 -13.91 -4.20
N HIS A 15 -7.29 -12.69 -3.67
CA HIS A 15 -6.61 -11.52 -4.21
C HIS A 15 -5.53 -11.09 -3.21
N LEU A 16 -4.31 -10.83 -3.70
CA LEU A 16 -3.17 -10.48 -2.86
C LEU A 16 -2.67 -9.08 -3.19
N TYR A 17 -2.41 -8.27 -2.17
CA TYR A 17 -1.73 -6.99 -2.28
C TYR A 17 -0.54 -6.89 -1.33
N GLU A 18 0.38 -5.98 -1.63
CA GLU A 18 1.46 -5.54 -0.74
C GLU A 18 1.41 -4.02 -0.61
N PHE A 19 1.26 -3.53 0.63
CA PHE A 19 1.36 -2.12 0.95
C PHE A 19 2.83 -1.74 1.09
N ARG A 20 3.27 -0.77 0.29
CA ARG A 20 4.68 -0.40 0.11
C ARG A 20 4.94 1.08 0.33
N TRP A 21 3.89 1.89 0.43
CA TRP A 21 4.04 3.31 0.77
C TRP A 21 4.68 3.45 2.16
N PRO A 22 5.78 4.21 2.29
CA PRO A 22 6.46 4.37 3.56
C PRO A 22 5.75 5.39 4.45
N SER A 23 5.71 5.11 5.75
CA SER A 23 5.33 6.06 6.78
C SER A 23 6.10 7.38 6.64
N GLY A 24 5.41 8.52 6.84
CA GLY A 24 6.03 9.82 7.00
C GLY A 24 6.73 10.01 8.36
N VAL A 25 6.62 9.04 9.27
CA VAL A 25 7.34 9.02 10.55
C VAL A 25 8.73 8.40 10.34
N PRO A 26 9.83 9.11 10.66
CA PRO A 26 11.19 8.65 10.40
C PRO A 26 11.49 7.26 10.98
N GLY A 27 12.11 6.41 10.16
CA GLY A 27 12.58 5.09 10.57
C GLY A 27 11.53 3.97 10.60
N LEU A 28 10.26 4.26 10.31
CA LEU A 28 9.20 3.23 10.30
C LEU A 28 9.07 2.51 8.96
N GLY A 29 9.30 3.19 7.83
CA GLY A 29 9.06 2.63 6.50
C GLY A 29 7.59 2.20 6.33
N ALA A 30 7.33 1.19 5.50
CA ALA A 30 5.99 0.59 5.36
C ALA A 30 5.70 -0.36 6.55
N CYS A 31 5.51 0.22 7.74
CA CYS A 31 5.40 -0.52 8.99
C CYS A 31 4.06 -1.27 9.14
N HIS A 32 4.02 -2.17 10.13
CA HIS A 32 2.80 -2.90 10.47
C HIS A 32 1.67 -1.95 10.89
N ALA A 33 0.44 -2.23 10.42
CA ALA A 33 -0.80 -1.51 10.70
C ALA A 33 -0.88 -0.10 10.08
N LEU A 34 0.15 0.35 9.38
CA LEU A 34 0.17 1.64 8.68
C LEU A 34 -0.98 1.78 7.68
N GLU A 35 -1.28 0.71 6.96
CA GLU A 35 -2.27 0.68 5.90
C GLU A 35 -3.71 0.84 6.41
N LEU A 36 -3.96 0.66 7.71
CA LEU A 36 -5.32 0.70 8.26
C LEU A 36 -5.99 2.05 8.01
N GLY A 37 -5.27 3.17 8.16
CA GLY A 37 -5.80 4.50 7.85
C GLY A 37 -6.20 4.67 6.38
N PHE A 38 -5.54 3.94 5.47
CA PHE A 38 -5.83 3.93 4.03
C PHE A 38 -6.99 2.99 3.69
N VAL A 39 -7.08 1.83 4.35
CA VAL A 39 -8.18 0.87 4.19
C VAL A 39 -9.52 1.50 4.56
N PHE A 40 -9.56 2.26 5.65
CA PHE A 40 -10.78 2.86 6.17
C PHE A 40 -11.07 4.26 5.62
N ASP A 41 -10.17 4.83 4.84
CA ASP A 41 -10.25 6.21 4.37
C ASP A 41 -10.43 7.22 5.53
N THR A 42 -9.55 7.11 6.52
CA THR A 42 -9.61 7.88 7.78
C THR A 42 -8.37 8.72 8.01
N LEU A 43 -7.66 9.14 6.95
CA LEU A 43 -6.41 9.89 7.07
C LEU A 43 -6.58 11.24 7.80
N GLY A 44 -7.79 11.81 7.78
CA GLY A 44 -8.12 13.03 8.54
C GLY A 44 -8.27 12.83 10.06
N LEU A 45 -8.25 11.60 10.57
CA LEU A 45 -8.30 11.33 12.00
C LEU A 45 -6.90 11.40 12.63
N PRO A 46 -6.76 11.96 13.85
CA PRO A 46 -5.46 12.06 14.53
C PRO A 46 -4.72 10.72 14.66
N GLU A 47 -5.44 9.64 14.90
CA GLU A 47 -4.90 8.29 15.11
C GLU A 47 -4.18 7.76 13.86
N SER A 48 -4.68 8.07 12.66
CA SER A 48 -4.03 7.67 11.40
C SER A 48 -2.64 8.33 11.27
N SER A 49 -2.51 9.58 11.74
CA SER A 49 -1.25 10.32 11.65
C SER A 49 -0.14 9.76 12.56
N TRP A 50 -0.47 8.96 13.58
CA TRP A 50 0.53 8.36 14.47
C TRP A 50 1.49 7.41 13.75
N LEU A 51 1.00 6.73 12.71
CA LEU A 51 1.81 5.87 11.86
C LEU A 51 2.03 6.46 10.48
N ALA A 52 1.06 7.17 9.90
CA ALA A 52 1.20 7.71 8.55
C ALA A 52 2.01 9.01 8.49
N GLY A 53 2.05 9.79 9.57
CA GLY A 53 2.47 11.18 9.51
C GLY A 53 1.38 12.10 8.95
N PRO A 54 1.64 13.41 8.88
CA PRO A 54 0.62 14.41 8.53
C PRO A 54 0.27 14.43 7.03
N ASP A 55 1.18 13.98 6.16
CA ASP A 55 1.09 14.16 4.71
C ASP A 55 0.78 12.84 3.96
N ALA A 56 -0.02 11.97 4.58
CA ALA A 56 -0.44 10.72 3.97
C ALA A 56 -1.26 10.98 2.68
N PRO A 57 -0.97 10.29 1.54
CA PRO A 57 -1.59 10.62 0.26
C PRO A 57 -3.05 10.14 0.21
N GLN A 58 -3.99 11.10 0.20
CA GLN A 58 -5.43 10.82 0.08
C GLN A 58 -5.78 9.96 -1.14
N ALA A 59 -5.15 10.22 -2.29
CA ALA A 59 -5.38 9.43 -3.50
C ALA A 59 -5.06 7.93 -3.33
N LEU A 60 -4.10 7.58 -2.47
CA LEU A 60 -3.80 6.18 -2.15
C LEU A 60 -4.88 5.58 -1.24
N ALA A 61 -5.42 6.36 -0.30
CA ALA A 61 -6.55 5.95 0.53
C ALA A 61 -7.79 5.72 -0.33
N ASP A 62 -8.11 6.64 -1.25
CA ASP A 62 -9.24 6.51 -2.19
C ASP A 62 -9.13 5.22 -3.02
N GLU A 63 -7.93 4.93 -3.53
CA GLU A 63 -7.67 3.72 -4.32
C GLU A 63 -7.86 2.44 -3.48
N MET A 64 -7.26 2.41 -2.29
CA MET A 64 -7.27 1.24 -1.42
C MET A 64 -8.65 0.99 -0.81
N HIS A 65 -9.29 2.04 -0.30
CA HIS A 65 -10.65 1.99 0.22
C HIS A 65 -11.63 1.54 -0.86
N GLY A 66 -11.53 2.13 -2.06
CA GLY A 66 -12.34 1.72 -3.21
C GLY A 66 -12.17 0.23 -3.55
N ALA A 67 -10.95 -0.30 -3.50
CA ALA A 67 -10.71 -1.73 -3.71
C ALA A 67 -11.35 -2.62 -2.64
N TRP A 68 -11.26 -2.23 -1.37
CA TRP A 68 -11.89 -2.95 -0.26
C TRP A 68 -13.42 -2.94 -0.36
N VAL A 69 -14.03 -1.79 -0.67
CA VAL A 69 -15.48 -1.68 -0.87
C VAL A 69 -15.93 -2.53 -2.05
N ARG A 70 -15.23 -2.48 -3.19
CA ARG A 70 -15.54 -3.34 -4.35
C ARG A 70 -15.45 -4.82 -4.00
N TYR A 71 -14.41 -5.23 -3.27
CA TYR A 71 -14.27 -6.63 -2.85
C TYR A 71 -15.40 -7.07 -1.92
N ALA A 72 -15.75 -6.26 -0.93
CA ALA A 72 -16.83 -6.57 0.02
C ALA A 72 -18.21 -6.68 -0.67
N THR A 73 -18.43 -5.91 -1.73
CA THR A 73 -19.73 -5.82 -2.42
C THR A 73 -19.86 -6.78 -3.60
N THR A 74 -18.75 -7.14 -4.26
CA THR A 74 -18.76 -7.91 -5.52
C THR A 74 -17.87 -9.14 -5.52
N GLY A 75 -16.92 -9.25 -4.58
CA GLY A 75 -15.86 -10.26 -4.60
C GLY A 75 -14.70 -9.95 -5.55
N ASP A 76 -14.75 -8.86 -6.32
CA ASP A 76 -13.69 -8.41 -7.23
C ASP A 76 -13.14 -7.05 -6.78
N PRO A 77 -11.84 -6.95 -6.40
CA PRO A 77 -11.25 -5.68 -5.99
C PRO A 77 -10.78 -4.81 -7.18
N GLY A 78 -10.82 -5.32 -8.41
CA GLY A 78 -10.38 -4.66 -9.64
C GLY A 78 -9.04 -5.15 -10.19
N TRP A 79 -8.55 -6.32 -9.76
CA TRP A 79 -7.37 -6.97 -10.33
C TRP A 79 -7.51 -8.49 -10.31
N ALA A 80 -6.67 -9.16 -11.10
CA ALA A 80 -6.73 -10.61 -11.26
C ALA A 80 -6.51 -11.37 -9.93
N PRO A 81 -7.18 -12.52 -9.73
CA PRO A 81 -6.87 -13.43 -8.64
C PRO A 81 -5.38 -13.79 -8.61
N TRP A 82 -4.84 -13.94 -7.41
CA TRP A 82 -3.48 -14.39 -7.20
C TRP A 82 -3.32 -15.85 -7.64
N ASP A 83 -2.49 -16.08 -8.66
CA ASP A 83 -2.27 -17.40 -9.26
C ASP A 83 -1.08 -18.17 -8.62
N GLY A 84 -0.42 -17.57 -7.63
CA GLY A 84 0.77 -18.12 -6.97
C GLY A 84 2.10 -17.67 -7.60
N ASN A 85 2.06 -16.95 -8.71
CA ASN A 85 3.21 -16.47 -9.47
C ASN A 85 3.12 -14.94 -9.70
N GLY A 86 4.24 -14.31 -10.06
CA GLY A 86 4.27 -12.88 -10.40
C GLY A 86 4.19 -11.93 -9.18
N PRO A 87 4.04 -10.61 -9.44
CA PRO A 87 3.87 -9.61 -8.39
C PRO A 87 2.40 -9.48 -7.95
N PRO A 88 2.11 -9.29 -6.65
CA PRO A 88 0.77 -8.95 -6.19
C PRO A 88 0.40 -7.52 -6.60
N LYS A 89 -0.83 -7.07 -6.30
CA LYS A 89 -1.16 -5.64 -6.39
C LYS A 89 -0.28 -4.85 -5.42
N PHE A 90 0.45 -3.85 -5.90
CA PHE A 90 1.20 -2.94 -5.03
C PHE A 90 0.41 -1.68 -4.71
N PHE A 91 0.42 -1.28 -3.45
CA PHE A 91 -0.03 0.05 -2.99
C PHE A 91 1.20 0.81 -2.49
N ASP A 92 1.89 1.48 -3.40
CA ASP A 92 3.11 2.26 -3.18
C ASP A 92 2.85 3.77 -3.11
N GLY A 93 1.69 4.23 -3.58
CA GLY A 93 1.33 5.64 -3.62
C GLY A 93 2.09 6.40 -4.71
N PRO A 94 1.85 7.71 -4.86
CA PRO A 94 2.71 8.54 -5.69
C PRO A 94 4.13 8.52 -5.10
N GLU A 95 5.15 8.33 -5.95
CA GLU A 95 6.56 8.44 -5.58
C GLU A 95 6.79 9.75 -4.78
N PRO A 96 7.32 9.70 -3.55
CA PRO A 96 7.60 10.90 -2.79
C PRO A 96 8.61 11.76 -3.55
N GLU A 97 8.31 13.05 -3.72
CA GLU A 97 9.16 14.00 -4.44
C GLU A 97 10.59 14.07 -3.84
N ALA A 98 10.73 13.74 -2.55
CA ALA A 98 12.00 13.64 -1.84
C ALA A 98 12.94 12.54 -2.36
N VAL A 99 12.42 11.41 -2.85
CA VAL A 99 13.25 10.32 -3.42
C VAL A 99 13.83 10.75 -4.78
N ARG A 100 13.13 11.63 -5.52
CA ARG A 100 13.67 12.23 -6.75
C ARG A 100 14.81 13.20 -6.48
N ALA A 101 14.78 13.92 -5.35
CA ALA A 101 15.82 14.90 -5.01
C ALA A 101 17.14 14.22 -4.58
N GLU A 102 17.09 13.11 -3.84
CA GLU A 102 18.31 12.40 -3.42
C GLU A 102 19.02 11.68 -4.58
N ALA A 103 18.28 11.26 -5.61
CA ALA A 103 18.85 10.66 -6.82
C ALA A 103 19.61 11.65 -7.73
N VAL A 104 19.57 12.96 -7.45
CA VAL A 104 20.21 14.02 -8.25
C VAL A 104 21.21 14.81 -7.39
N THR A 105 22.12 14.12 -6.72
CA THR A 105 23.36 14.76 -6.24
C THR A 105 24.51 14.24 -7.09
N PRO A 106 25.10 15.03 -8.02
CA PRO A 106 26.27 14.58 -8.75
C PRO A 106 27.41 14.36 -7.76
N LEU A 107 28.07 13.21 -7.85
CA LEU A 107 29.29 12.92 -7.11
C LEU A 107 30.38 13.90 -7.60
N VAL A 108 30.59 15.00 -6.89
CA VAL A 108 31.78 15.85 -7.10
C VAL A 108 32.91 15.18 -6.31
N LEU A 109 33.77 14.45 -7.01
CA LEU A 109 35.03 13.97 -6.45
C LEU A 109 36.06 15.11 -6.45
N PRO A 110 36.96 15.17 -5.44
CA PRO A 110 37.99 16.20 -5.33
C PRO A 110 39.07 16.11 -6.41
#